data_AF-A0AAV9UV19-F1
#
_entry.id   AF-A0AAV9UV19-F1
#
_cell.length_a   1.000
_cell.length_b   1.000
_cell.length_c   1.000
_cell.angle_alpha   90.00
_cell.angle_beta   90.00
_cell.angle_gamma   90.00
#
_symmetry.space_group_name_H-M   'P 1'
#
loop_
_entity.id
_entity.type
_entity.pdbx_description
1 polymer ?
#
loop_
_entity_poly.entity_id
_entity_poly.type
_entity_poly.pdbx_seq_one_letter_code
_entity_poly.pdbx_strand_id
1 'polypeptide(L)'
;MSAYRSLCAFRQASNCPAIGLLRGQIRRTTGSLVGPIPGAESSVVARGIRAFSASVQCQSGHSKWSKIRHDKGKKDANKANAFSKISERITEFTKRYGPDPRTNPQLKVILDHAKKSGMSSTSMENAIKRGQGLSISGKPLETVLIEGMFEGVSFIVECLSDNKLRTLQDVRLIMSKAGAKQSSTLFQFTKHPFMHVAGPEDELPEAQLEKLEDPALLLPIDRVTLVPGEEAPTWELKVEHSDPPLQIVEDVQKALPEGWSVTKTGLKYYPTSIVEIEDDSEAGENFRSLVAKLEENGDVCEIHSNLRWSSYEPPEHELILSDSE
;
A
#
# COMPACT_ATOMS: atom_id res chain seq x y z
N MET A 1 -42.24 -31.29 26.85
CA MET A 1 -42.03 -31.40 25.39
C MET A 1 -40.57 -31.78 25.16
N SER A 2 -40.35 -32.93 24.51
CA SER A 2 -39.10 -33.66 24.17
C SER A 2 -37.80 -32.84 24.15
N ALA A 3 -36.68 -33.17 24.83
CA ALA A 3 -35.91 -34.42 24.94
C ALA A 3 -35.43 -35.00 23.59
N TYR A 4 -34.12 -34.97 23.30
CA TYR A 4 -33.38 -36.17 22.89
C TYR A 4 -31.85 -35.99 23.02
N ARG A 5 -31.23 -37.08 23.46
CA ARG A 5 -29.84 -37.32 23.82
C ARG A 5 -29.21 -38.21 22.73
N SER A 6 -27.90 -38.02 22.51
CA SER A 6 -26.86 -39.06 22.31
C SER A 6 -26.94 -40.03 21.11
N LEU A 7 -25.84 -40.14 20.33
CA LEU A 7 -24.96 -41.33 20.26
C LEU A 7 -24.01 -41.31 19.05
N CYS A 8 -22.75 -41.71 19.31
CA CYS A 8 -21.76 -42.18 18.35
C CYS A 8 -22.16 -43.52 17.69
N ALA A 9 -21.75 -43.74 16.43
CA ALA A 9 -20.95 -44.91 16.00
C ALA A 9 -20.89 -45.07 14.45
N PHE A 10 -19.65 -45.12 13.93
CA PHE A 10 -19.08 -46.16 13.05
C PHE A 10 -19.90 -46.72 11.86
N ARG A 11 -19.46 -46.46 10.61
CA ARG A 11 -19.11 -47.52 9.63
C ARG A 11 -18.41 -47.00 8.36
N GLN A 12 -17.70 -47.93 7.72
CA GLN A 12 -16.67 -47.83 6.69
C GLN A 12 -17.17 -47.74 5.23
N ALA A 13 -16.19 -47.43 4.37
CA ALA A 13 -16.00 -47.85 2.96
C ALA A 13 -16.79 -47.07 1.90
N SER A 14 -16.30 -46.74 0.70
CA SER A 14 -15.02 -46.93 -0.02
C SER A 14 -15.22 -46.34 -1.42
N ASN A 15 -14.22 -45.63 -1.98
CA ASN A 15 -13.65 -45.85 -3.34
C ASN A 15 -13.05 -44.59 -4.02
N CYS A 16 -11.78 -44.77 -4.41
CA CYS A 16 -11.08 -44.30 -5.62
C CYS A 16 -10.64 -42.82 -5.75
N PRO A 17 -9.56 -42.54 -6.51
CA PRO A 17 -8.21 -43.13 -6.41
C PRO A 17 -7.12 -42.04 -6.39
N ALA A 18 -6.04 -42.28 -5.64
CA ALA A 18 -4.86 -41.41 -5.60
C ALA A 18 -3.79 -41.85 -6.61
N ILE A 19 -3.26 -40.86 -7.32
CA ILE A 19 -2.18 -40.93 -8.33
C ILE A 19 -0.87 -41.34 -7.64
N GLY A 20 -0.28 -42.43 -8.12
CA GLY A 20 0.97 -43.00 -7.59
C GLY A 20 2.22 -42.27 -8.08
N LEU A 21 3.04 -41.81 -7.12
CA LEU A 21 4.42 -41.37 -7.34
C LEU A 21 5.38 -42.53 -7.07
N LEU A 22 6.15 -42.87 -8.11
CA LEU A 22 7.17 -43.92 -8.16
C LEU A 22 8.28 -43.68 -7.11
N ARG A 23 8.41 -44.61 -6.16
CA ARG A 23 9.65 -44.82 -5.39
C ARG A 23 10.26 -46.15 -5.81
N GLY A 24 11.40 -46.09 -6.50
CA GLY A 24 12.17 -47.27 -6.91
C GLY A 24 12.68 -48.05 -5.69
N GLN A 25 12.20 -49.29 -5.54
CA GLN A 25 12.79 -50.27 -4.64
C GLN A 25 13.70 -51.20 -5.44
N ILE A 26 14.97 -51.23 -5.05
CA ILE A 26 15.98 -52.17 -5.55
C ILE A 26 15.63 -53.56 -5.00
N ARG A 27 15.25 -54.49 -5.88
CA ARG A 27 15.09 -55.91 -5.54
C ARG A 27 16.45 -56.55 -5.32
N ARG A 28 16.71 -57.09 -4.13
CA ARG A 28 17.79 -58.06 -3.92
C ARG A 28 17.21 -59.46 -4.12
N THR A 29 17.75 -60.17 -5.11
CA THR A 29 17.48 -61.58 -5.36
C THR A 29 18.12 -62.43 -4.26
N THR A 30 17.33 -63.13 -3.47
CA THR A 30 17.81 -64.18 -2.57
C THR A 30 17.89 -65.49 -3.33
N GLY A 31 19.07 -65.81 -3.85
CA GLY A 31 19.42 -67.15 -4.29
C GLY A 31 19.77 -68.00 -3.07
N SER A 32 18.99 -69.05 -2.85
CA SER A 32 19.27 -70.12 -1.88
C SER A 32 20.20 -71.14 -2.54
N LEU A 33 21.39 -71.35 -1.99
CA LEU A 33 22.18 -72.56 -2.25
C LEU A 33 22.87 -73.01 -0.95
N VAL A 34 22.82 -74.33 -0.79
CA VAL A 34 23.14 -75.16 0.37
C VAL A 34 24.64 -75.41 0.49
N GLY A 35 25.14 -75.56 1.72
CA GLY A 35 26.35 -76.35 2.03
C GLY A 35 27.13 -75.88 3.27
N PRO A 36 27.42 -76.73 4.27
CA PRO A 36 28.30 -76.39 5.38
C PRO A 36 29.76 -76.67 5.00
N ILE A 37 30.65 -75.70 5.26
CA ILE A 37 32.11 -75.88 5.16
C ILE A 37 32.65 -76.05 6.59
N PRO A 38 33.39 -77.14 6.91
CA PRO A 38 34.00 -77.32 8.22
C PRO A 38 35.39 -76.69 8.29
N GLY A 39 35.71 -76.08 9.44
CA GLY A 39 37.07 -75.85 9.92
C GLY A 39 37.84 -74.69 9.27
N ALA A 40 37.92 -73.56 9.98
CA ALA A 40 39.06 -72.65 9.89
C ALA A 40 39.15 -71.78 11.15
N GLU A 41 40.36 -71.71 11.68
CA GLU A 41 40.77 -71.10 12.94
C GLU A 41 40.48 -69.59 13.01
N SER A 42 40.19 -69.10 14.22
CA SER A 42 39.99 -67.70 14.52
C SER A 42 41.33 -66.94 14.44
N SER A 43 41.61 -66.31 13.29
CA SER A 43 42.63 -65.26 13.23
C SER A 43 41.98 -63.91 13.59
N VAL A 44 42.45 -63.33 14.69
CA VAL A 44 42.08 -61.98 15.11
C VAL A 44 42.66 -61.01 14.08
N VAL A 45 41.80 -60.46 13.20
CA VAL A 45 42.18 -59.39 12.29
C VAL A 45 42.41 -58.13 13.13
N ALA A 46 43.66 -57.71 13.25
CA ALA A 46 44.04 -56.45 13.86
C ALA A 46 43.28 -55.29 13.16
N ARG A 47 42.40 -54.62 13.91
CA ARG A 47 41.71 -53.42 13.44
C ARG A 47 42.75 -52.32 13.19
N GLY A 48 43.07 -52.07 11.92
CA GLY A 48 43.78 -50.87 11.50
C GLY A 48 42.99 -49.63 11.89
N ILE A 49 43.55 -48.84 12.82
CA ILE A 49 43.02 -47.54 13.21
C ILE A 49 43.21 -46.61 12.01
N ARG A 50 42.12 -46.25 11.32
CA ARG A 50 42.15 -45.15 10.35
C ARG A 50 42.32 -43.84 11.12
N ALA A 51 43.48 -43.21 11.02
CA ALA A 51 43.69 -41.86 11.54
C ALA A 51 42.80 -40.88 10.75
N PHE A 52 41.90 -40.17 11.44
CA PHE A 52 41.15 -39.07 10.86
C PHE A 52 42.12 -37.92 10.58
N SER A 53 42.39 -37.64 9.31
CA SER A 53 43.08 -36.42 8.91
C SER A 53 42.10 -35.25 8.94
N ALA A 54 42.20 -34.39 9.95
CA ALA A 54 41.49 -33.12 9.99
C ALA A 54 42.23 -32.09 9.14
N SER A 55 41.83 -31.92 7.88
CA SER A 55 42.22 -30.73 7.13
C SER A 55 41.47 -29.53 7.68
N VAL A 56 42.17 -28.43 7.92
CA VAL A 56 41.56 -27.17 8.38
C VAL A 56 40.62 -26.69 7.27
N GLN A 57 39.33 -26.57 7.55
CA GLN A 57 38.38 -25.94 6.64
C GLN A 57 38.78 -24.46 6.47
N CYS A 58 39.46 -24.15 5.37
CA CYS A 58 39.64 -22.78 4.94
C CYS A 58 38.26 -22.18 4.63
N GLN A 59 37.77 -21.29 5.50
CA GLN A 59 36.51 -20.59 5.25
C GLN A 59 36.64 -19.74 3.99
N SER A 60 35.97 -20.16 2.92
CA SER A 60 35.74 -19.34 1.73
C SER A 60 34.72 -18.24 2.06
N GLY A 61 35.10 -17.26 2.87
CA GLY A 61 34.22 -16.18 3.36
C GLY A 61 33.75 -15.17 2.30
N HIS A 62 34.18 -15.30 1.04
CA HIS A 62 33.78 -14.41 -0.05
C HIS A 62 33.35 -15.18 -1.29
N SER A 63 32.20 -15.83 -1.17
CA SER A 63 31.49 -16.37 -2.32
C SER A 63 31.17 -15.23 -3.30
N LYS A 64 31.74 -15.31 -4.51
CA LYS A 64 31.40 -14.43 -5.65
C LYS A 64 29.88 -14.37 -5.87
N TRP A 65 29.19 -15.50 -5.64
CA TRP A 65 27.74 -15.59 -5.71
C TRP A 65 27.03 -14.76 -4.64
N SER A 66 27.56 -14.71 -3.42
CA SER A 66 26.99 -13.89 -2.34
C SER A 66 27.05 -12.40 -2.68
N LYS A 67 28.18 -11.92 -3.21
CA LYS A 67 28.33 -10.53 -3.68
C LYS A 67 27.40 -10.21 -4.85
N ILE A 68 27.37 -11.07 -5.88
CA ILE A 68 26.47 -10.91 -7.04
C ILE A 68 24.99 -10.90 -6.60
N ARG A 69 24.60 -11.77 -5.67
CA ARG A 69 23.23 -11.81 -5.15
C ARG A 69 22.87 -10.53 -4.42
N HIS A 70 23.78 -9.99 -3.60
CA HIS A 70 23.54 -8.75 -2.87
C HIS A 70 23.44 -7.54 -3.82
N ASP A 71 24.36 -7.43 -4.78
CA ASP A 71 24.38 -6.36 -5.77
C ASP A 71 23.16 -6.42 -6.70
N LYS A 72 22.77 -7.63 -7.12
CA LYS A 72 21.56 -7.84 -7.91
C LYS A 72 20.31 -7.53 -7.10
N GLY A 73 20.24 -7.96 -5.84
CA GLY A 73 19.11 -7.68 -4.96
C GLY A 73 18.85 -6.18 -4.80
N LYS A 74 19.91 -5.38 -4.60
CA LYS A 74 19.81 -3.91 -4.55
C LYS A 74 19.31 -3.31 -5.86
N LYS A 75 19.86 -3.75 -7.00
CA LYS A 75 19.46 -3.26 -8.32
C LYS A 75 18.01 -3.63 -8.66
N ASP A 76 17.61 -4.86 -8.35
CA ASP A 76 16.25 -5.35 -8.60
C ASP A 76 15.24 -4.62 -7.71
N ALA A 77 15.57 -4.33 -6.44
CA ALA A 77 14.74 -3.52 -5.54
C ALA A 77 14.56 -2.08 -6.06
N ASN A 78 15.66 -1.42 -6.47
CA ASN A 78 15.58 -0.08 -7.03
C ASN A 78 14.75 -0.04 -8.32
N LYS A 79 14.88 -1.07 -9.17
CA LYS A 79 14.08 -1.20 -10.39
C LYS A 79 12.60 -1.45 -10.08
N ALA A 80 12.30 -2.27 -9.08
CA ALA A 80 10.92 -2.50 -8.63
C ALA A 80 10.28 -1.19 -8.15
N ASN A 81 10.99 -0.41 -7.32
CA ASN A 81 10.50 0.89 -6.85
C ASN A 81 10.26 1.87 -8.01
N ALA A 82 11.15 1.90 -9.01
CA ALA A 82 10.95 2.72 -10.20
C ALA A 82 9.71 2.30 -11.01
N PHE A 83 9.42 0.99 -11.08
CA PHE A 83 8.23 0.49 -11.75
C PHE A 83 6.95 0.80 -10.99
N SER A 84 6.95 0.74 -9.65
CA SER A 84 5.82 1.17 -8.83
C SER A 84 5.46 2.63 -9.10
N LYS A 85 6.44 3.53 -9.06
CA LYS A 85 6.25 4.97 -9.34
C LYS A 85 5.71 5.24 -10.75
N ILE A 86 6.17 4.49 -11.75
CA ILE A 86 5.66 4.61 -13.13
C ILE A 86 4.21 4.09 -13.20
N SER A 87 3.90 2.97 -12.52
CA SER A 87 2.56 2.41 -12.46
C SER A 87 1.55 3.34 -11.79
N GLU A 88 1.95 4.01 -10.70
CA GLU A 88 1.17 5.03 -10.00
C GLU A 88 0.84 6.19 -10.94
N ARG A 89 1.85 6.74 -11.64
CA ARG A 89 1.63 7.80 -12.63
C ARG A 89 0.69 7.36 -13.76
N ILE A 90 0.85 6.15 -14.30
CA ILE A 90 -0.07 5.63 -15.33
C ILE A 90 -1.52 5.61 -14.79
N THR A 91 -1.69 5.10 -13.57
CA THR A 91 -3.00 5.00 -12.90
C THR A 91 -3.63 6.38 -12.71
N GLU A 92 -2.87 7.34 -12.23
CA GLU A 92 -3.31 8.72 -11.97
C GLU A 92 -3.73 9.44 -13.26
N PHE A 93 -2.87 9.46 -14.28
CA PHE A 93 -3.19 10.13 -15.54
C PHE A 93 -4.35 9.45 -16.27
N THR A 94 -4.50 8.13 -16.12
CA THR A 94 -5.65 7.40 -16.63
C THR A 94 -6.94 7.80 -15.90
N LYS A 95 -6.88 7.96 -14.57
CA LYS A 95 -8.02 8.40 -13.76
C LYS A 95 -8.46 9.83 -14.11
N ARG A 96 -7.51 10.74 -14.36
CA ARG A 96 -7.79 12.16 -14.64
C ARG A 96 -8.28 12.41 -16.08
N TYR A 97 -7.63 11.82 -17.07
CA TYR A 97 -7.82 12.18 -18.49
C TYR A 97 -8.28 11.01 -19.37
N GLY A 98 -8.58 9.87 -18.76
CA GLY A 98 -9.04 8.67 -19.45
C GLY A 98 -7.92 7.73 -19.93
N PRO A 99 -8.31 6.51 -20.37
CA PRO A 99 -7.40 5.38 -20.61
C PRO A 99 -6.77 5.34 -22.00
N ASP A 100 -7.28 6.11 -22.98
CA ASP A 100 -6.80 6.05 -24.37
C ASP A 100 -5.57 6.94 -24.57
N PRO A 101 -4.40 6.38 -24.95
CA PRO A 101 -3.20 7.17 -25.23
C PRO A 101 -3.34 8.13 -26.41
N ARG A 102 -4.37 7.98 -27.26
CA ARG A 102 -4.64 8.90 -28.37
C ARG A 102 -5.31 10.19 -27.89
N THR A 103 -6.18 10.09 -26.90
CA THR A 103 -6.87 11.24 -26.31
C THR A 103 -6.06 11.88 -25.18
N ASN A 104 -5.12 11.13 -24.58
CA ASN A 104 -4.28 11.56 -23.47
C ASN A 104 -2.78 11.57 -23.86
N PRO A 105 -2.24 12.72 -24.33
CA PRO A 105 -0.83 12.84 -24.69
C PRO A 105 0.14 12.60 -23.51
N GLN A 106 -0.27 12.95 -22.28
CA GLN A 106 0.54 12.75 -21.09
C GLN A 106 0.72 11.25 -20.79
N LEU A 107 -0.37 10.48 -20.88
CA LEU A 107 -0.32 9.02 -20.76
C LEU A 107 0.61 8.41 -21.81
N LYS A 108 0.58 8.90 -23.05
CA LYS A 108 1.48 8.42 -24.12
C LYS A 108 2.96 8.62 -23.74
N VAL A 109 3.33 9.79 -23.24
CA VAL A 109 4.71 10.09 -22.80
C VAL A 109 5.14 9.14 -21.68
N ILE A 110 4.26 8.90 -20.70
CA ILE A 110 4.54 8.00 -19.58
C ILE A 110 4.67 6.55 -20.06
N LEU A 111 3.82 6.09 -20.97
CA LEU A 111 3.90 4.74 -21.54
C LEU A 111 5.20 4.55 -22.34
N ASP A 112 5.65 5.57 -23.07
CA ASP A 112 6.92 5.50 -23.79
C ASP A 112 8.12 5.51 -22.82
N HIS A 113 8.03 6.25 -21.70
CA HIS A 113 9.01 6.17 -20.62
C HIS A 113 9.03 4.78 -19.94
N ALA A 114 7.86 4.19 -19.70
CA ALA A 114 7.72 2.84 -19.13
C ALA A 114 8.33 1.75 -20.05
N LYS A 115 8.14 1.87 -21.37
CA LYS A 115 8.80 1.00 -22.35
C LYS A 115 10.32 1.14 -22.30
N LYS A 116 10.84 2.37 -22.22
CA LYS A 116 12.29 2.64 -22.12
C LYS A 116 12.91 2.07 -20.84
N SER A 117 12.18 2.06 -19.73
CA SER A 117 12.64 1.46 -18.47
C SER A 117 12.55 -0.08 -18.45
N GLY A 118 11.95 -0.68 -19.48
CA GLY A 118 11.81 -2.13 -19.64
C GLY A 118 10.63 -2.73 -18.88
N MET A 119 9.58 -1.95 -18.63
CA MET A 119 8.32 -2.43 -18.08
C MET A 119 7.56 -3.30 -19.10
N SER A 120 6.94 -4.41 -18.68
CA SER A 120 6.18 -5.27 -19.58
C SER A 120 4.87 -4.62 -20.03
N SER A 121 4.41 -4.95 -21.24
CA SER A 121 3.09 -4.47 -21.74
C SER A 121 1.95 -4.85 -20.80
N THR A 122 1.97 -6.08 -20.27
CA THR A 122 0.99 -6.58 -19.31
C THR A 122 0.92 -5.72 -18.05
N SER A 123 2.06 -5.25 -17.55
CA SER A 123 2.10 -4.39 -16.35
C SER A 123 1.55 -3.00 -16.64
N MET A 124 1.83 -2.45 -17.82
CA MET A 124 1.27 -1.16 -18.24
C MET A 124 -0.24 -1.23 -18.43
N GLU A 125 -0.75 -2.29 -19.07
CA GLU A 125 -2.18 -2.52 -19.24
C GLU A 125 -2.92 -2.68 -17.90
N ASN A 126 -2.30 -3.37 -16.94
CA ASN A 126 -2.87 -3.51 -15.60
C ASN A 126 -2.96 -2.17 -14.86
N ALA A 127 -1.96 -1.30 -15.00
CA ALA A 127 -1.99 0.05 -14.43
C ALA A 127 -3.09 0.92 -15.05
N ILE A 128 -3.28 0.84 -16.37
CA ILE A 128 -4.40 1.53 -17.06
C ILE A 128 -5.74 1.03 -16.53
N LYS A 129 -5.95 -0.30 -16.45
CA LYS A 129 -7.19 -0.89 -15.91
C LYS A 129 -7.46 -0.42 -14.47
N ARG A 130 -6.42 -0.39 -13.63
CA ARG A 130 -6.53 0.13 -12.25
C ARG A 130 -6.95 1.59 -12.22
N GLY A 131 -6.43 2.42 -13.13
CA GLY A 131 -6.83 3.82 -13.28
C GLY A 131 -8.29 3.99 -13.70
N GLN A 132 -8.88 3.00 -14.36
CA GLN A 132 -10.31 2.95 -14.69
C GLN A 132 -11.19 2.43 -13.53
N GLY A 133 -10.61 2.11 -12.38
CA GLY A 133 -11.32 1.48 -11.27
C GLY A 133 -11.62 -0.01 -11.49
N LEU A 134 -10.92 -0.66 -12.42
CA LEU A 134 -11.08 -2.08 -12.73
C LEU A 134 -9.90 -2.89 -12.20
N SER A 135 -10.21 -4.07 -11.66
CA SER A 135 -9.23 -5.10 -11.32
C SER A 135 -8.60 -5.69 -12.59
N ILE A 136 -7.54 -6.47 -12.41
CA ILE A 136 -6.88 -7.22 -13.49
C ILE A 136 -7.90 -8.13 -14.23
N SER A 137 -8.88 -8.65 -13.49
CA SER A 137 -9.96 -9.50 -14.01
C SER A 137 -11.13 -8.71 -14.64
N GLY A 138 -11.06 -7.38 -14.67
CA GLY A 138 -12.10 -6.51 -15.21
C GLY A 138 -13.32 -6.29 -14.29
N LYS A 139 -13.25 -6.77 -13.04
CA LYS A 139 -14.26 -6.47 -12.01
C LYS A 139 -14.02 -5.09 -11.41
N PRO A 140 -15.06 -4.35 -11.00
CA PRO A 140 -14.88 -3.09 -10.28
C PRO A 140 -14.10 -3.31 -8.99
N LEU A 141 -13.23 -2.36 -8.65
CA LEU A 141 -12.56 -2.33 -7.35
C LEU A 141 -13.56 -1.92 -6.26
N GLU A 142 -13.47 -2.56 -5.10
CA GLU A 142 -14.27 -2.22 -3.92
C GLU A 142 -13.47 -1.26 -3.03
N THR A 143 -14.14 -0.23 -2.52
CA THR A 143 -13.58 0.64 -1.48
C THR A 143 -13.64 -0.05 -0.14
N VAL A 144 -12.49 -0.15 0.53
CA VAL A 144 -12.35 -0.72 1.87
C VAL A 144 -11.76 0.35 2.77
N LEU A 145 -12.51 0.73 3.80
CA LEU A 145 -12.06 1.65 4.85
C LEU A 145 -11.48 0.83 6.00
N ILE A 146 -10.26 1.19 6.43
CA ILE A 146 -9.58 0.56 7.55
C ILE A 146 -9.23 1.65 8.55
N GLU A 147 -9.68 1.47 9.78
CA GLU A 147 -9.52 2.46 10.85
C GLU A 147 -8.45 2.00 11.83
N GLY A 148 -7.66 2.95 12.33
CA GLY A 148 -6.58 2.66 13.27
C GLY A 148 -6.26 3.82 14.19
N MET A 149 -5.53 3.51 15.26
CA MET A 149 -4.98 4.47 16.19
C MET A 149 -3.53 4.12 16.51
N PHE A 150 -2.70 5.14 16.58
CA PHE A 150 -1.29 5.06 16.94
C PHE A 150 -0.98 6.16 17.95
N GLU A 151 -0.58 5.78 19.18
CA GLU A 151 -0.14 6.73 20.22
C GLU A 151 -1.07 7.94 20.43
N GLY A 152 -2.39 7.75 20.33
CA GLY A 152 -3.41 8.80 20.47
C GLY A 152 -3.84 9.45 19.16
N VAL A 153 -3.09 9.27 18.08
CA VAL A 153 -3.47 9.71 16.72
C VAL A 153 -4.44 8.71 16.12
N SER A 154 -5.61 9.20 15.74
CA SER A 154 -6.60 8.47 14.96
C SER A 154 -6.31 8.63 13.47
N PHE A 155 -6.44 7.54 12.71
CA PHE A 155 -6.29 7.59 11.26
C PHE A 155 -7.23 6.61 10.54
N ILE A 156 -7.57 6.97 9.31
CA ILE A 156 -8.38 6.20 8.37
C ILE A 156 -7.51 5.94 7.14
N VAL A 157 -7.48 4.69 6.70
CA VAL A 157 -6.83 4.25 5.46
C VAL A 157 -7.91 3.86 4.47
N GLU A 158 -8.02 4.61 3.38
CA GLU A 158 -8.90 4.28 2.26
C GLU A 158 -8.15 3.39 1.26
N CYS A 159 -8.68 2.21 0.99
CA CYS A 159 -8.11 1.26 0.06
C CYS A 159 -9.06 0.98 -1.11
N LEU A 160 -8.51 0.79 -2.30
CA LEU A 160 -9.22 0.28 -3.47
C LEU A 160 -8.66 -1.10 -3.83
N SER A 161 -9.49 -2.13 -3.61
CA SER A 161 -9.05 -3.52 -3.70
C SER A 161 -10.03 -4.40 -4.48
N ASP A 162 -9.48 -5.43 -5.14
CA ASP A 162 -10.22 -6.52 -5.75
C ASP A 162 -10.47 -7.69 -4.78
N ASN A 163 -9.81 -7.67 -3.62
CA ASN A 163 -9.92 -8.68 -2.58
C ASN A 163 -9.81 -8.05 -1.20
N LYS A 164 -10.97 -7.72 -0.62
CA LYS A 164 -11.11 -7.11 0.71
C LYS A 164 -10.34 -7.87 1.81
N LEU A 165 -10.42 -9.20 1.85
CA LEU A 165 -9.81 -9.98 2.94
C LEU A 165 -8.28 -9.94 2.89
N ARG A 166 -7.69 -9.95 1.67
CA ARG A 166 -6.24 -9.78 1.49
C ARG A 166 -5.79 -8.42 2.02
N THR A 167 -6.41 -7.34 1.54
CA THR A 167 -6.03 -5.98 1.91
C THR A 167 -6.19 -5.72 3.40
N LEU A 168 -7.28 -6.22 4.02
CA LEU A 168 -7.46 -6.13 5.47
C LEU A 168 -6.33 -6.81 6.25
N GLN A 169 -5.87 -7.99 5.80
CA GLN A 169 -4.79 -8.71 6.45
C GLN A 169 -3.44 -7.99 6.28
N ASP A 170 -3.16 -7.50 5.07
CA ASP A 170 -1.91 -6.81 4.76
C ASP A 170 -1.78 -5.50 5.55
N VAL A 171 -2.82 -4.65 5.53
CA VAL A 171 -2.84 -3.39 6.27
C VAL A 171 -2.78 -3.64 7.78
N ARG A 172 -3.50 -4.66 8.29
CA ARG A 172 -3.41 -5.04 9.71
C ARG A 172 -2.02 -5.50 10.11
N LEU A 173 -1.32 -6.23 9.25
CA LEU A 173 0.06 -6.65 9.49
C LEU A 173 1.01 -5.46 9.55
N ILE A 174 0.84 -4.48 8.65
CA ILE A 174 1.63 -3.24 8.64
C ILE A 174 1.39 -2.46 9.95
N MET A 175 0.12 -2.23 10.32
CA MET A 175 -0.25 -1.56 11.56
C MET A 175 0.34 -2.25 12.79
N SER A 176 0.19 -3.58 12.89
CA SER A 176 0.68 -4.35 14.03
C SER A 176 2.21 -4.33 14.15
N LYS A 177 2.95 -4.28 13.04
CA LYS A 177 4.42 -4.17 13.05
C LYS A 177 4.89 -2.81 13.53
N ALA A 178 4.11 -1.76 13.30
CA ALA A 178 4.40 -0.41 13.75
C ALA A 178 3.87 -0.11 15.17
N GLY A 179 3.11 -1.03 15.78
CA GLY A 179 2.50 -0.80 17.10
C GLY A 179 1.14 -0.10 17.07
N ALA A 180 0.58 0.17 15.89
CA ALA A 180 -0.76 0.72 15.74
C ALA A 180 -1.83 -0.35 16.02
N LYS A 181 -2.97 0.10 16.57
CA LYS A 181 -4.12 -0.76 16.92
C LYS A 181 -5.27 -0.46 15.98
N GLN A 182 -5.97 -1.51 15.55
CA GLN A 182 -7.22 -1.35 14.82
C GLN A 182 -8.32 -0.95 15.82
N SER A 183 -8.88 0.23 15.65
CA SER A 183 -9.92 0.80 16.51
C SER A 183 -10.91 1.57 15.67
N SER A 184 -12.18 1.59 16.09
CA SER A 184 -13.14 2.47 15.42
C SER A 184 -12.78 3.91 15.73
N THR A 185 -12.50 4.68 14.68
CA THR A 185 -12.14 6.11 14.74
C THR A 185 -12.96 6.94 13.77
N LEU A 186 -13.75 6.32 12.88
CA LEU A 186 -14.55 7.02 11.87
C LEU A 186 -15.46 8.10 12.45
N PHE A 187 -15.97 7.92 13.67
CA PHE A 187 -16.80 8.90 14.35
C PHE A 187 -16.08 10.22 14.67
N GLN A 188 -14.74 10.24 14.63
CA GLN A 188 -13.91 11.43 14.83
C GLN A 188 -13.64 12.18 13.52
N PHE A 189 -14.20 11.71 12.40
CA PHE A 189 -14.00 12.30 11.10
C PHE A 189 -15.33 12.62 10.41
N THR A 190 -15.38 13.76 9.73
CA THR A 190 -16.47 14.13 8.83
C THR A 190 -15.97 14.12 7.39
N LYS A 191 -16.74 13.49 6.50
CA LYS A 191 -16.41 13.44 5.08
C LYS A 191 -16.93 14.69 4.39
N HIS A 192 -16.04 15.52 3.88
CA HIS A 192 -16.39 16.71 3.11
C HIS A 192 -15.70 16.71 1.75
N PRO A 193 -16.32 17.34 0.74
CA PRO A 193 -15.64 17.65 -0.49
C PRO A 193 -14.54 18.68 -0.27
N PHE A 194 -13.46 18.50 -1.02
CA PHE A 194 -12.35 19.43 -1.05
C PHE A 194 -11.97 19.77 -2.49
N MET A 195 -11.46 20.98 -2.66
CA MET A 195 -10.91 21.46 -3.93
C MET A 195 -9.53 22.05 -3.68
N HIS A 196 -8.54 21.63 -4.46
CA HIS A 196 -7.23 22.27 -4.51
C HIS A 196 -7.24 23.29 -5.64
N VAL A 197 -6.98 24.54 -5.29
CA VAL A 197 -6.90 25.66 -6.23
C VAL A 197 -5.48 26.23 -6.22
N ALA A 198 -4.95 26.50 -7.40
CA ALA A 198 -3.67 27.14 -7.59
C ALA A 198 -3.92 28.58 -8.07
N GLY A 199 -3.35 29.54 -7.34
CA GLY A 199 -3.32 30.95 -7.74
C GLY A 199 -2.10 31.26 -8.63
N PRO A 200 -2.03 32.48 -9.17
CA PRO A 200 -0.88 32.94 -9.96
C PRO A 200 0.41 32.99 -9.12
N GLU A 201 1.50 32.43 -9.65
CA GLU A 201 2.81 32.33 -8.98
C GLU A 201 3.43 33.69 -8.62
N ASP A 202 3.05 34.75 -9.35
CA ASP A 202 3.60 36.11 -9.17
C ASP A 202 3.02 36.84 -7.94
N GLU A 203 2.02 36.26 -7.27
CA GLU A 203 1.33 36.89 -6.13
C GLU A 203 1.75 36.28 -4.79
N LEU A 204 1.93 37.14 -3.79
CA LEU A 204 2.20 36.71 -2.42
C LEU A 204 1.00 35.89 -1.88
N PRO A 205 1.23 34.84 -1.06
CA PRO A 205 0.17 34.03 -0.48
C PRO A 205 -0.89 34.85 0.28
N GLU A 206 -0.50 35.92 0.96
CA GLU A 206 -1.42 36.81 1.69
C GLU A 206 -2.41 37.51 0.73
N ALA A 207 -1.91 38.02 -0.40
CA ALA A 207 -2.74 38.68 -1.42
C ALA A 207 -3.62 37.67 -2.18
N GLN A 208 -3.15 36.42 -2.33
CA GLN A 208 -3.95 35.34 -2.87
C GLN A 208 -5.11 34.98 -1.93
N LEU A 209 -4.89 34.99 -0.62
CA LEU A 209 -5.92 34.69 0.36
C LEU A 209 -7.00 35.77 0.44
N GLU A 210 -6.64 37.05 0.41
CA GLU A 210 -7.62 38.15 0.39
C GLU A 210 -8.61 38.00 -0.79
N LYS A 211 -8.14 37.48 -1.92
CA LYS A 211 -8.99 37.18 -3.08
C LYS A 211 -9.87 35.93 -2.89
N LEU A 212 -9.44 34.97 -2.09
CA LEU A 212 -10.24 33.81 -1.70
C LEU A 212 -11.26 34.13 -0.60
N GLU A 213 -11.05 35.20 0.15
CA GLU A 213 -11.97 35.74 1.16
C GLU A 213 -13.15 36.53 0.56
N ASP A 214 -13.29 36.56 -0.77
CA ASP A 214 -14.43 37.22 -1.41
C ASP A 214 -15.75 36.57 -0.92
N PRO A 215 -16.71 37.35 -0.36
CA PRO A 215 -17.98 36.83 0.12
C PRO A 215 -18.78 36.07 -0.94
N ALA A 216 -18.56 36.33 -2.23
CA ALA A 216 -19.17 35.56 -3.32
C ALA A 216 -18.61 34.13 -3.43
N LEU A 217 -17.34 33.93 -3.05
CA LEU A 217 -16.65 32.63 -3.04
C LEU A 217 -16.90 31.87 -1.73
N LEU A 218 -17.12 32.58 -0.62
CA LEU A 218 -17.28 32.02 0.72
C LEU A 218 -18.63 31.32 0.97
N LEU A 219 -19.69 31.63 0.21
CA LEU A 219 -21.04 31.08 0.46
C LEU A 219 -21.10 29.53 0.53
N PRO A 220 -20.37 28.77 -0.32
CA PRO A 220 -20.28 27.31 -0.20
C PRO A 220 -19.02 26.77 0.52
N ILE A 221 -18.10 27.62 0.98
CA ILE A 221 -16.79 27.21 1.52
C ILE A 221 -16.77 27.37 3.04
N ASP A 222 -16.37 26.30 3.75
CA ASP A 222 -16.29 26.24 5.22
C ASP A 222 -14.90 26.61 5.75
N ARG A 223 -13.86 26.22 5.01
CA ARG A 223 -12.47 26.43 5.44
C ARG A 223 -11.53 26.54 4.25
N VAL A 224 -10.59 27.46 4.35
CA VAL A 224 -9.48 27.60 3.41
C VAL A 224 -8.20 27.28 4.15
N THR A 225 -7.48 26.26 3.70
CA THR A 225 -6.21 25.84 4.30
C THR A 225 -5.12 25.88 3.23
N LEU A 226 -4.00 26.51 3.54
CA LEU A 226 -2.82 26.46 2.67
C LEU A 226 -2.19 25.07 2.75
N VAL A 227 -1.98 24.43 1.60
CA VAL A 227 -1.23 23.19 1.48
C VAL A 227 0.08 23.50 0.77
N PRO A 228 1.24 23.33 1.43
CA PRO A 228 2.52 23.49 0.77
C PRO A 228 2.69 22.42 -0.32
N GLY A 229 2.74 22.83 -1.58
CA GLY A 229 3.01 21.95 -2.72
C GLY A 229 4.50 21.89 -3.06
N GLU A 230 4.94 20.83 -3.75
CA GLU A 230 6.34 20.67 -4.20
C GLU A 230 6.75 21.68 -5.30
N GLU A 231 5.79 22.18 -6.09
CA GLU A 231 6.03 23.10 -7.20
C GLU A 231 5.54 24.53 -6.90
N ALA A 232 4.31 24.68 -6.38
CA ALA A 232 3.70 25.95 -5.98
C ALA A 232 2.79 25.77 -4.76
N PRO A 233 2.58 26.80 -3.93
CA PRO A 233 1.59 26.75 -2.85
C PRO A 233 0.19 26.55 -3.45
N THR A 234 -0.52 25.53 -2.96
CA THR A 234 -1.90 25.24 -3.38
C THR A 234 -2.83 25.47 -2.20
N TRP A 235 -4.00 26.05 -2.46
CA TRP A 235 -5.01 26.27 -1.44
C TRP A 235 -6.01 25.12 -1.45
N GLU A 236 -6.25 24.50 -0.30
CA GLU A 236 -7.31 23.52 -0.10
C GLU A 236 -8.55 24.22 0.45
N LEU A 237 -9.61 24.22 -0.36
CA LEU A 237 -10.94 24.70 -0.01
C LEU A 237 -11.77 23.51 0.47
N LYS A 238 -12.16 23.52 1.75
CA LYS A 238 -13.16 22.61 2.31
C LYS A 238 -14.55 23.19 2.03
N VAL A 239 -15.39 22.40 1.39
CA VAL A 239 -16.74 22.83 0.98
C VAL A 239 -17.77 22.27 1.96
N GLU A 240 -18.68 23.12 2.46
CA GLU A 240 -19.75 22.73 3.39
C GLU A 240 -20.91 22.08 2.62
N HIS A 241 -20.70 20.86 2.10
CA HIS A 241 -21.81 20.08 1.57
C HIS A 241 -21.55 18.59 1.77
N SER A 242 -22.49 17.88 2.39
CA SER A 242 -22.39 16.45 2.71
C SER A 242 -22.35 15.53 1.47
N ASP A 243 -22.67 16.09 0.31
CA ASP A 243 -22.70 15.43 -0.98
C ASP A 243 -22.18 16.45 -2.00
N PRO A 244 -21.11 16.23 -2.79
CA PRO A 244 -20.71 17.20 -3.79
C PRO A 244 -21.52 16.97 -5.07
N PRO A 245 -22.63 17.70 -5.32
CA PRO A 245 -23.09 17.81 -6.69
C PRO A 245 -21.96 18.48 -7.46
N LEU A 246 -21.60 17.90 -8.62
CA LEU A 246 -20.68 18.51 -9.60
C LEU A 246 -20.93 20.02 -9.79
N GLN A 247 -22.17 20.44 -9.60
CA GLN A 247 -22.62 21.83 -9.58
C GLN A 247 -21.81 22.74 -8.65
N ILE A 248 -21.53 22.34 -7.40
CA ILE A 248 -20.78 23.21 -6.48
C ILE A 248 -19.34 23.38 -6.96
N VAL A 249 -18.74 22.32 -7.52
CA VAL A 249 -17.39 22.41 -8.09
C VAL A 249 -17.39 23.38 -9.27
N GLU A 250 -18.40 23.33 -10.14
CA GLU A 250 -18.55 24.28 -11.24
C GLU A 250 -18.81 25.70 -10.77
N ASP A 251 -19.60 25.88 -9.71
CA ASP A 251 -19.96 27.19 -9.18
C ASP A 251 -18.75 27.83 -8.49
N VAL A 252 -17.99 27.07 -7.70
CA VAL A 252 -16.70 27.52 -7.16
C VAL A 252 -15.74 27.84 -8.31
N GLN A 253 -15.66 26.99 -9.34
CA GLN A 253 -14.79 27.25 -10.49
C GLN A 253 -15.16 28.53 -11.26
N LYS A 254 -16.44 28.88 -11.35
CA LYS A 254 -16.92 30.14 -11.95
C LYS A 254 -16.67 31.36 -11.05
N ALA A 255 -16.72 31.16 -9.74
CA ALA A 255 -16.50 32.20 -8.75
C ALA A 255 -15.00 32.49 -8.53
N LEU A 256 -14.10 31.60 -8.95
CA LEU A 256 -12.66 31.83 -8.86
C LEU A 256 -12.23 33.03 -9.73
N PRO A 257 -11.35 33.90 -9.22
CA PRO A 257 -10.85 35.06 -9.97
C PRO A 257 -9.97 34.63 -11.16
N GLU A 258 -9.80 35.55 -12.12
CA GLU A 258 -8.96 35.32 -13.29
C GLU A 258 -7.52 34.94 -12.87
N GLY A 259 -6.95 33.91 -13.51
CA GLY A 259 -5.61 33.39 -13.20
C GLY A 259 -5.59 32.23 -12.20
N TRP A 260 -6.73 31.86 -11.62
CA TRP A 260 -6.84 30.70 -10.73
C TRP A 260 -7.29 29.45 -11.49
N SER A 261 -6.77 28.30 -11.08
CA SER A 261 -7.13 27.02 -11.68
C SER A 261 -7.35 25.94 -10.63
N VAL A 262 -8.32 25.06 -10.90
CA VAL A 262 -8.62 23.91 -10.04
C VAL A 262 -7.69 22.75 -10.41
N THR A 263 -6.88 22.30 -9.46
CA THR A 263 -5.87 21.24 -9.67
C THR A 263 -6.41 19.86 -9.32
N LYS A 264 -7.07 19.73 -8.16
CA LYS A 264 -7.59 18.45 -7.65
C LYS A 264 -8.96 18.70 -7.02
N THR A 265 -9.88 17.78 -7.23
CA THR A 265 -11.16 17.75 -6.51
C THR A 265 -11.38 16.34 -5.98
N GLY A 266 -12.04 16.23 -4.84
CA GLY A 266 -12.28 14.94 -4.23
C GLY A 266 -13.10 15.01 -2.95
N LEU A 267 -13.18 13.88 -2.27
CA LEU A 267 -13.76 13.75 -0.95
C LEU A 267 -12.64 13.43 0.03
N LYS A 268 -12.61 14.10 1.17
CA LYS A 268 -11.59 13.91 2.21
C LYS A 268 -12.26 13.77 3.57
N TYR A 269 -11.65 12.95 4.43
CA TYR A 269 -12.06 12.83 5.82
C TYR A 269 -11.33 13.91 6.64
N TYR A 270 -12.09 14.87 7.17
CA TYR A 270 -11.59 15.92 8.05
C TYR A 270 -11.77 15.50 9.51
N PRO A 271 -10.72 15.61 10.35
CA PRO A 271 -10.83 15.28 11.77
C PRO A 271 -11.60 16.35 12.53
N THR A 272 -12.38 15.93 13.52
CA THR A 272 -13.10 16.84 14.45
C THR A 272 -12.19 17.35 15.56
N SER A 273 -11.27 16.52 16.06
CA SER A 273 -10.29 16.88 17.07
C SER A 273 -8.88 16.67 16.53
N ILE A 274 -7.95 17.54 16.90
CA ILE A 274 -6.56 17.49 16.43
C ILE A 274 -5.67 17.01 17.59
N VAL A 275 -4.66 16.21 17.27
CA VAL A 275 -3.61 15.75 18.21
C VAL A 275 -2.27 16.27 17.70
N GLU A 276 -1.53 16.95 18.56
CA GLU A 276 -0.21 17.48 18.23
C GLU A 276 0.89 16.50 18.64
N ILE A 277 1.84 16.25 17.73
CA ILE A 277 3.06 15.49 18.02
C ILE A 277 4.27 16.31 17.62
N GLU A 278 5.29 16.28 18.49
CA GLU A 278 6.60 16.87 18.24
C GLU A 278 7.33 16.15 17.11
N ASP A 279 7.90 16.91 16.18
CA ASP A 279 8.50 16.39 14.95
C ASP A 279 9.71 15.48 15.20
N ASP A 280 10.50 15.82 16.21
CA ASP A 280 11.72 15.12 16.61
C ASP A 280 11.45 14.01 17.66
N SER A 281 10.18 13.79 18.01
CA SER A 281 9.82 12.71 18.94
C SER A 281 9.92 11.34 18.27
N GLU A 282 10.24 10.32 19.07
CA GLU A 282 10.22 8.92 18.64
C GLU A 282 8.83 8.53 18.08
N ALA A 283 7.76 9.08 18.67
CA ALA A 283 6.38 8.93 18.21
C ALA A 283 6.19 9.45 16.77
N GLY A 284 6.72 10.63 16.47
CA GLY A 284 6.64 11.25 15.15
C GLY A 284 7.38 10.45 14.07
N GLU A 285 8.61 10.02 14.36
CA GLU A 285 9.38 9.16 13.44
C GLU A 285 8.69 7.82 13.18
N ASN A 286 8.14 7.20 14.23
CA ASN A 286 7.42 5.93 14.13
C ASN A 286 6.13 6.08 13.32
N PHE A 287 5.39 7.18 13.50
CA PHE A 287 4.19 7.46 12.72
C PHE A 287 4.53 7.71 11.24
N ARG A 288 5.58 8.48 10.93
CA ARG A 288 6.06 8.66 9.54
C ARG A 288 6.45 7.32 8.92
N SER A 289 7.14 6.45 9.67
CA SER A 289 7.49 5.10 9.21
C SER A 289 6.25 4.24 8.95
N LEU A 290 5.21 4.36 9.78
CA LEU A 290 3.93 3.68 9.59
C LEU A 290 3.24 4.15 8.30
N VAL A 291 3.09 5.46 8.13
CA VAL A 291 2.47 6.06 6.93
C VAL A 291 3.21 5.63 5.67
N ALA A 292 4.55 5.75 5.64
CA ALA A 292 5.35 5.32 4.49
C ALA A 292 5.14 3.83 4.13
N LYS A 293 5.07 2.93 5.14
CA LYS A 293 4.79 1.50 4.90
C LYS A 293 3.37 1.22 4.43
N LEU A 294 2.40 2.05 4.84
CA LEU A 294 1.03 1.95 4.35
C LEU A 294 0.93 2.41 2.90
N GLU A 295 1.61 3.50 2.54
CA GLU A 295 1.68 4.02 1.17
C GLU A 295 2.41 3.07 0.20
N GLU A 296 3.41 2.32 0.69
CA GLU A 296 4.05 1.25 -0.09
C GLU A 296 3.07 0.13 -0.51
N ASN A 297 1.91 0.01 0.17
CA ASN A 297 0.90 -0.97 -0.21
C ASN A 297 0.07 -0.45 -1.38
N GLY A 298 0.16 -1.12 -2.54
CA GLY A 298 -0.53 -0.70 -3.76
C GLY A 298 -2.07 -0.67 -3.69
N ASP A 299 -2.69 -1.29 -2.69
CA ASP A 299 -4.14 -1.21 -2.45
C ASP A 299 -4.55 0.08 -1.70
N VAL A 300 -3.63 0.73 -0.98
CA VAL A 300 -3.89 1.98 -0.25
C VAL A 300 -3.96 3.14 -1.22
N CYS A 301 -4.95 4.02 -1.05
CA CYS A 301 -5.18 5.17 -1.91
C CYS A 301 -4.91 6.48 -1.19
N GLU A 302 -5.59 6.71 -0.07
CA GLU A 302 -5.43 7.91 0.74
C GLU A 302 -5.41 7.53 2.23
N ILE A 303 -4.63 8.28 3.02
CA ILE A 303 -4.55 8.14 4.46
C ILE A 303 -4.95 9.48 5.07
N HIS A 304 -5.91 9.45 5.99
CA HIS A 304 -6.39 10.61 6.70
C HIS A 304 -6.06 10.44 8.17
N SER A 305 -5.45 11.44 8.80
CA SER A 305 -5.12 11.41 10.22
C SER A 305 -5.53 12.69 10.90
N ASN A 306 -5.76 12.63 12.20
CA ASN A 306 -6.00 13.81 13.02
C ASN A 306 -4.73 14.44 13.61
N LEU A 307 -3.57 14.02 13.10
CA LEU A 307 -2.26 14.51 13.52
C LEU A 307 -2.00 15.92 12.99
N ARG A 308 -1.48 16.79 13.86
CA ARG A 308 -0.80 18.04 13.53
C ARG A 308 0.65 17.96 13.99
N TRP A 309 1.57 18.31 13.10
CA TRP A 309 2.99 18.39 13.41
C TRP A 309 3.29 19.67 14.18
N SER A 310 4.15 19.61 15.19
CA SER A 310 4.60 20.78 15.94
C SER A 310 5.32 21.84 15.09
N SER A 311 6.05 21.40 14.05
CA SER A 311 6.73 22.30 13.11
C SER A 311 5.78 22.98 12.14
N TYR A 312 4.57 22.44 12.00
CA TYR A 312 3.53 23.03 11.20
C TYR A 312 2.89 24.15 12.01
N GLU A 313 3.47 25.33 11.86
CA GLU A 313 2.80 26.56 12.23
C GLU A 313 1.71 26.79 11.18
N PRO A 314 0.41 26.69 11.53
CA PRO A 314 -0.64 27.04 10.59
C PRO A 314 -0.35 28.47 10.14
N PRO A 315 -0.49 28.79 8.84
CA PRO A 315 -0.40 30.18 8.41
C PRO A 315 -1.36 30.98 9.29
N GLU A 316 -0.97 32.20 9.69
CA GLU A 316 -1.78 33.09 10.57
C GLU A 316 -3.22 33.29 10.05
N HIS A 317 -3.45 32.91 8.80
CA HIS A 317 -4.69 33.02 8.06
C HIS A 317 -5.37 31.66 7.75
N GLU A 318 -5.26 30.68 8.65
CA GLU A 318 -6.19 29.54 8.63
C GLU A 318 -7.58 30.03 9.01
N LEU A 319 -8.41 30.31 8.00
CA LEU A 319 -9.80 30.72 8.18
C LEU A 319 -10.63 29.50 8.55
N ILE A 320 -10.86 29.32 9.85
CA ILE A 320 -11.93 28.47 10.35
C ILE A 320 -13.18 29.34 10.39
N LEU A 321 -14.05 29.24 9.38
CA LEU A 321 -15.27 30.06 9.30
C LEU A 321 -16.37 29.61 10.28
N SER A 322 -16.10 28.59 11.12
CA SER A 322 -17.09 27.88 11.92
C SER A 322 -17.09 28.20 13.42
N ASP A 323 -16.43 29.27 13.88
CA ASP A 323 -16.56 29.73 15.28
C ASP A 323 -17.41 31.01 15.35
N SER A 324 -18.64 30.95 14.83
CA SER A 324 -19.69 31.91 15.18
C SER A 324 -20.74 31.19 16.04
N GLU A 325 -20.84 31.64 17.30
CA GLU A 325 -21.85 31.28 18.30
C GLU A 325 -23.31 31.26 17.78
#